data_AF-A0A7I4Z4E7-F1
#
_entry.id   AF-A0A7I4Z4E7-F1
#
_cell.length_a   1.000
_cell.length_b   1.000
_cell.length_c   1.000
_cell.angle_alpha   90.00
_cell.angle_beta   90.00
_cell.angle_gamma   90.00
#
_symmetry.space_group_name_H-M   'P 1'
#
loop_
_entity.id
_entity.type
_entity.pdbx_description
1 polymer ?
#
loop_
_entity_poly.entity_id
_entity_poly.type
_entity_poly.pdbx_seq_one_letter_code
_entity_poly.pdbx_strand_id
1 'polypeptide(L)'
;FEGIQSALFYKMPNVFKVNTSQRRFFTCCGKLHVKLAFLLIIAITIVAEVLETLSYVMNGWSEGMNLLAYALEVWEYIVTLTMILALVHESTFFLLPYIGEMFIVVTMMLILVFQLLFCVVAPYSSTAEQLFVDGRYTLWQREKKIFAILVFVTFFTGVAMWFLNVGLSTYTYFDYIAHKKNRRPTRLGDEPAPALVQSDALSRSSAAVTISFPNPNFSNNSDEDDEVFDRGVHPPVATV
;
A
#
# COMPACT_ATOMS: atom_id res chain seq x y z
N PHE A 1 17.16 4.90 -38.59
CA PHE A 1 16.02 4.22 -37.95
C PHE A 1 16.37 3.59 -36.59
N GLU A 2 17.51 3.94 -35.96
CA GLU A 2 17.94 3.34 -34.66
C GLU A 2 17.83 4.30 -33.46
N GLY A 3 17.45 5.56 -33.67
CA GLY A 3 17.38 6.57 -32.60
C GLY A 3 16.07 6.65 -31.81
N ILE A 4 15.02 5.97 -32.27
CA ILE A 4 13.66 6.08 -31.68
C ILE A 4 13.38 4.94 -30.67
N GLN A 5 14.01 3.78 -30.82
CA GLN A 5 13.86 2.66 -29.88
C GLN A 5 14.52 2.92 -28.52
N SER A 6 15.62 3.67 -28.49
CA SER A 6 16.38 3.93 -27.25
C SER A 6 15.69 4.95 -26.33
N ALA A 7 14.85 5.84 -26.85
CA ALA A 7 14.12 6.83 -26.06
C ALA A 7 12.86 6.24 -25.39
N LEU A 8 12.30 5.16 -25.93
CA LEU A 8 11.11 4.50 -25.40
C LEU A 8 11.44 3.51 -24.27
N PHE A 9 12.67 2.99 -24.22
CA PHE A 9 13.12 2.08 -23.16
C PHE A 9 13.69 2.78 -21.92
N TYR A 10 14.09 4.05 -22.01
CA TYR A 10 14.74 4.77 -20.90
C TYR A 10 13.75 5.38 -19.88
N LYS A 11 12.45 5.22 -20.11
CA LYS A 11 11.39 5.69 -19.22
C LYS A 11 10.54 4.52 -18.72
N MET A 12 11.15 3.37 -18.42
CA MET A 12 10.54 2.52 -17.40
C MET A 12 10.51 3.35 -16.11
N PRO A 13 9.33 3.63 -15.53
CA PRO A 13 9.28 4.19 -14.20
C PRO A 13 10.14 3.29 -13.30
N ASN A 14 10.89 3.88 -12.39
CA ASN A 14 11.66 3.16 -11.38
C ASN A 14 10.70 2.48 -10.38
N VAL A 15 9.79 1.62 -10.86
CA VAL A 15 8.72 0.95 -10.11
C VAL A 15 9.32 0.11 -8.98
N PHE A 16 10.53 -0.41 -9.20
CA PHE A 16 11.28 -1.26 -8.27
C PHE A 16 12.16 -0.52 -7.26
N LYS A 17 12.22 0.82 -7.27
CA LYS A 17 12.98 1.54 -6.25
C LYS A 17 12.19 1.55 -4.94
N VAL A 18 12.35 0.49 -4.16
CA VAL A 18 11.77 0.32 -2.84
C VAL A 18 12.57 1.14 -1.84
N ASN A 19 11.92 2.10 -1.19
CA ASN A 19 12.55 2.89 -0.13
C ASN A 19 12.50 2.11 1.19
N THR A 20 13.49 1.25 1.42
CA THR A 20 13.59 0.37 2.61
C THR A 20 13.84 1.12 3.92
N SER A 21 14.12 2.43 3.86
CA SER A 21 14.43 3.28 5.02
C SER A 21 13.27 3.45 6.00
N GLN A 22 12.01 3.28 5.58
CA GLN A 22 10.85 3.54 6.43
C GLN A 22 10.08 2.25 6.76
N ARG A 23 10.29 1.73 7.97
CA ARG A 23 9.64 0.50 8.49
C ARG A 23 8.10 0.56 8.53
N ARG A 24 7.51 1.76 8.50
CA ARG A 24 6.05 1.98 8.52
C ARG A 24 5.33 1.42 7.29
N PHE A 25 6.02 1.22 6.17
CA PHE A 25 5.43 0.77 4.90
C PHE A 25 5.71 -0.70 4.58
N PHE A 26 5.87 -1.52 5.62
CA PHE A 26 5.99 -2.97 5.49
C PHE A 26 4.77 -3.66 6.10
N THR A 27 4.11 -4.50 5.30
CA THR A 27 3.04 -5.42 5.69
C THR A 27 3.64 -6.79 6.08
N CYS A 28 2.81 -7.66 6.69
CA CYS A 28 3.21 -8.99 7.17
C CYS A 28 4.43 -8.99 8.12
N CYS A 29 4.25 -8.48 9.35
CA CYS A 29 5.29 -8.45 10.38
C CYS A 29 6.59 -7.71 9.95
N GLY A 30 6.49 -6.69 9.10
CA GLY A 30 7.64 -5.90 8.68
C GLY A 30 8.49 -6.53 7.57
N LYS A 31 8.05 -7.65 6.97
CA LYS A 31 8.85 -8.39 5.97
C LYS A 31 8.50 -8.06 4.53
N LEU A 32 7.27 -7.63 4.25
CA LEU A 32 6.80 -7.40 2.88
C LEU A 32 6.57 -5.90 2.65
N HIS A 33 7.31 -5.27 1.75
CA HIS A 33 7.06 -3.87 1.42
C HIS A 33 5.67 -3.73 0.75
N VAL A 34 4.94 -2.67 1.09
CA VAL A 34 3.57 -2.43 0.61
C VAL A 34 3.45 -2.46 -0.92
N LYS A 35 4.41 -1.88 -1.66
CA LYS A 35 4.44 -2.00 -3.14
C LYS A 35 4.54 -3.44 -3.65
N LEU A 36 5.33 -4.28 -2.98
CA LEU A 36 5.51 -5.68 -3.37
C LEU A 36 4.25 -6.49 -3.05
N ALA A 37 3.63 -6.22 -1.90
CA ALA A 37 2.32 -6.78 -1.55
C ALA A 37 1.26 -6.41 -2.59
N PHE A 38 1.21 -5.13 -2.99
CA PHE A 38 0.25 -4.66 -3.98
C PHE A 38 0.51 -5.26 -5.37
N LEU A 39 1.77 -5.39 -5.79
CA LEU A 39 2.13 -6.09 -7.03
C LEU A 39 1.70 -7.56 -7.00
N LEU A 40 1.87 -8.23 -5.87
CA LEU A 40 1.43 -9.62 -5.69
C LEU A 40 -0.10 -9.73 -5.80
N ILE A 41 -0.85 -8.79 -5.23
CA ILE A 41 -2.31 -8.75 -5.37
C ILE A 41 -2.68 -8.59 -6.84
N ILE A 42 -2.08 -7.62 -7.55
CA ILE A 42 -2.32 -7.43 -9.01
C ILE A 42 -2.06 -8.71 -9.78
N ALA A 43 -0.95 -9.42 -9.50
CA ALA A 43 -0.62 -10.67 -10.18
C ALA A 43 -1.67 -11.76 -9.91
N ILE A 44 -2.14 -11.90 -8.67
CA ILE A 44 -3.20 -12.85 -8.31
C ILE A 44 -4.51 -12.49 -9.03
N THR A 45 -4.88 -11.20 -9.04
CA THR A 45 -6.09 -10.73 -9.71
C THR A 45 -6.04 -11.04 -11.20
N ILE A 46 -4.95 -10.74 -11.90
CA ILE A 46 -4.80 -11.07 -13.34
C ILE A 46 -4.95 -12.58 -13.57
N VAL A 47 -4.38 -13.42 -12.71
CA VAL A 47 -4.53 -14.87 -12.84
C VAL A 47 -5.98 -15.30 -12.62
N ALA A 48 -6.67 -14.72 -11.64
CA ALA A 48 -8.07 -14.99 -11.37
C ALA A 48 -8.96 -14.62 -12.57
N GLU A 49 -8.79 -13.42 -13.11
CA GLU A 49 -9.50 -12.90 -14.30
C GLU A 49 -9.31 -13.82 -15.52
N VAL A 50 -8.08 -14.27 -15.77
CA VAL A 50 -7.78 -15.20 -16.87
C VAL A 50 -8.45 -16.55 -16.66
N LEU A 51 -8.45 -17.08 -15.44
CA LEU A 51 -9.12 -18.35 -15.12
C LEU A 51 -10.65 -18.23 -15.25
N GLU A 52 -11.21 -17.11 -14.82
CA GLU A 52 -12.63 -16.81 -14.94
C GLU A 52 -13.06 -16.66 -16.41
N THR A 53 -12.33 -15.87 -17.19
CA THR A 53 -12.55 -15.75 -18.64
C THR A 53 -12.49 -17.11 -19.33
N LEU A 54 -11.49 -17.94 -18.99
CA LEU A 54 -11.35 -19.27 -19.55
C LEU A 54 -12.56 -20.15 -19.18
N SER A 55 -13.08 -20.01 -17.97
CA SER A 55 -14.28 -20.71 -17.52
C SER A 55 -15.52 -20.32 -18.33
N TYR A 56 -15.67 -19.03 -18.67
CA TYR A 56 -16.76 -18.56 -19.54
C TYR A 56 -16.64 -19.10 -20.97
N VAL A 57 -15.43 -19.16 -21.51
CA VAL A 57 -15.18 -19.72 -22.85
C VAL A 57 -15.45 -21.22 -22.88
N MET A 58 -15.00 -21.97 -21.87
CA MET A 58 -15.13 -23.43 -21.81
C MET A 58 -16.56 -23.90 -21.58
N ASN A 59 -17.35 -23.17 -20.78
CA ASN A 59 -18.75 -23.51 -20.52
C ASN A 59 -19.70 -23.12 -21.67
N GLY A 60 -19.14 -22.62 -22.78
CA GLY A 60 -19.86 -21.95 -23.85
C GLY A 60 -20.33 -20.57 -23.38
N TRP A 61 -20.35 -19.58 -24.28
CA TRP A 61 -21.11 -18.34 -24.07
C TRP A 61 -22.58 -18.70 -23.90
N SER A 62 -22.96 -19.14 -22.70
CA SER A 62 -24.30 -19.62 -22.44
C SER A 62 -25.25 -18.44 -22.55
N GLU A 63 -26.40 -18.70 -23.16
CA GLU A 63 -27.49 -17.76 -23.49
C GLU A 63 -28.17 -17.14 -22.25
N GLY A 64 -27.45 -16.93 -21.14
CA GLY A 64 -27.99 -16.55 -19.84
C GLY A 64 -27.08 -15.68 -18.98
N MET A 65 -26.09 -14.95 -19.53
CA MET A 65 -25.41 -13.91 -18.75
C MET A 65 -26.40 -12.78 -18.43
N ASN A 66 -26.82 -12.73 -17.17
CA ASN A 66 -27.57 -11.59 -16.65
C ASN A 66 -26.78 -10.30 -16.87
N LEU A 67 -27.44 -9.22 -17.29
CA LEU A 67 -26.81 -7.92 -17.56
C LEU A 67 -25.96 -7.42 -16.38
N LEU A 68 -26.37 -7.74 -15.15
CA LEU A 68 -25.63 -7.42 -13.94
C LEU A 68 -24.30 -8.19 -13.83
N ALA A 69 -24.27 -9.48 -14.19
CA ALA A 69 -23.03 -10.26 -14.18
C ALA A 69 -22.04 -9.72 -15.20
N TYR A 70 -22.53 -9.37 -16.41
CA TYR A 70 -21.70 -8.72 -17.42
C TYR A 70 -21.18 -7.35 -16.96
N ALA A 71 -22.01 -6.55 -16.27
CA ALA A 71 -21.59 -5.26 -15.75
C ALA A 71 -20.52 -5.39 -14.65
N LEU A 72 -20.62 -6.40 -13.79
CA LEU A 72 -19.62 -6.72 -12.76
C LEU A 72 -18.30 -7.15 -13.40
N GLU A 73 -18.35 -8.05 -14.38
CA GLU A 73 -17.16 -8.48 -15.15
C GLU A 73 -16.42 -7.27 -15.76
N VAL A 74 -17.15 -6.37 -16.44
CA VAL A 74 -16.56 -5.16 -17.02
C VAL A 74 -15.98 -4.24 -15.93
N TRP A 75 -16.63 -4.15 -14.78
CA TRP A 75 -16.15 -3.37 -13.65
C TRP A 75 -14.85 -3.92 -13.06
N GLU A 76 -14.74 -5.24 -12.91
CA GLU A 76 -13.55 -5.92 -12.42
C GLU A 76 -12.34 -5.67 -13.35
N TYR A 77 -12.53 -5.72 -14.67
CA TYR A 77 -11.49 -5.29 -15.62
C TYR A 77 -11.05 -3.84 -15.43
N ILE A 78 -12.00 -2.92 -15.20
CA ILE A 78 -11.69 -1.51 -14.95
C ILE A 78 -10.87 -1.38 -13.66
N VAL A 79 -11.23 -2.10 -12.61
CA VAL A 79 -10.48 -2.10 -11.35
C VAL A 79 -9.09 -2.68 -11.54
N THR A 80 -8.95 -3.82 -12.21
CA THR A 80 -7.64 -4.42 -12.53
C THR A 80 -6.75 -3.47 -13.34
N LEU A 81 -7.30 -2.78 -14.35
CA LEU A 81 -6.58 -1.79 -15.14
C LEU A 81 -6.14 -0.59 -14.28
N THR A 82 -7.03 -0.05 -13.45
CA THR A 82 -6.72 1.09 -12.58
C THR A 82 -5.69 0.72 -11.51
N MET A 83 -5.68 -0.51 -11.00
CA MET A 83 -4.61 -1.00 -10.10
C MET A 83 -3.23 -0.99 -10.77
N ILE A 84 -3.13 -1.45 -12.02
CA ILE A 84 -1.87 -1.42 -12.78
C ILE A 84 -1.40 0.04 -12.96
N LEU A 85 -2.31 0.94 -13.37
CA LEU A 85 -2.01 2.36 -13.53
C LEU A 85 -1.61 3.01 -12.20
N ALA A 86 -2.25 2.65 -11.08
CA ALA A 86 -1.91 3.13 -9.75
C ALA A 86 -0.46 2.76 -9.39
N LEU A 87 -0.03 1.53 -9.68
CA LEU A 87 1.33 1.08 -9.42
C LEU A 87 2.37 1.78 -10.32
N VAL A 88 2.05 1.97 -11.60
CA VAL A 88 2.96 2.61 -12.58
C VAL A 88 3.13 4.10 -12.32
N HIS A 89 2.04 4.81 -12.02
CA HIS A 89 2.03 6.26 -11.81
C HIS A 89 2.26 6.66 -10.35
N GLU A 90 2.28 5.71 -9.42
CA GLU A 90 2.34 5.95 -7.96
C GLU A 90 1.27 6.96 -7.51
N SER A 91 0.06 6.85 -8.07
CA SER A 91 -1.04 7.79 -7.87
C SER A 91 -2.12 7.20 -6.99
N THR A 92 -2.56 7.98 -6.00
CA THR A 92 -3.65 7.62 -5.08
C THR A 92 -5.01 7.56 -5.77
N PHE A 93 -5.23 8.38 -6.80
CA PHE A 93 -6.53 8.48 -7.48
C PHE A 93 -6.91 7.17 -8.17
N PHE A 94 -5.97 6.53 -8.85
CA PHE A 94 -6.22 5.25 -9.54
C PHE A 94 -6.38 4.06 -8.59
N LEU A 95 -6.07 4.23 -7.30
CA LEU A 95 -6.22 3.18 -6.30
C LEU A 95 -7.64 3.17 -5.67
N LEU A 96 -8.38 4.27 -5.82
CA LEU A 96 -9.73 4.42 -5.25
C LEU A 96 -10.73 3.37 -5.71
N PRO A 97 -10.81 2.99 -7.01
CA PRO A 97 -11.76 1.96 -7.46
C PRO A 97 -11.54 0.63 -6.74
N TYR A 98 -10.28 0.18 -6.64
CA TYR A 98 -9.90 -1.03 -5.90
C TYR A 98 -10.28 -0.96 -4.41
N ILE A 99 -9.97 0.15 -3.74
CA ILE A 99 -10.31 0.31 -2.31
C ILE A 99 -11.82 0.29 -2.11
N GLY A 100 -12.57 0.98 -2.98
CA GLY A 100 -14.03 1.02 -2.93
C GLY A 100 -14.66 -0.36 -3.13
N GLU A 101 -14.21 -1.10 -4.13
CA GLU A 101 -14.67 -2.47 -4.39
C GLU A 101 -14.36 -3.39 -3.21
N MET A 102 -13.10 -3.41 -2.75
CA MET A 102 -12.70 -4.25 -1.61
C MET A 102 -13.45 -3.89 -0.33
N PHE A 103 -13.82 -2.62 -0.13
CA PHE A 103 -14.64 -2.21 1.01
C PHE A 103 -16.06 -2.82 0.93
N ILE A 104 -16.67 -2.80 -0.25
CA ILE A 104 -17.99 -3.43 -0.48
C ILE A 104 -17.89 -4.94 -0.26
N VAL A 105 -16.88 -5.60 -0.86
CA VAL A 105 -16.66 -7.05 -0.73
C VAL A 105 -16.49 -7.45 0.75
N VAL A 106 -15.60 -6.79 1.49
CA VAL A 106 -15.37 -7.08 2.91
C VAL A 106 -16.64 -6.85 3.73
N THR A 107 -17.39 -5.78 3.45
CA THR A 107 -18.65 -5.49 4.15
C THR A 107 -19.70 -6.58 3.90
N MET A 108 -19.88 -7.00 2.65
CA MET A 108 -20.80 -8.09 2.29
C MET A 108 -20.39 -9.41 2.94
N MET A 109 -19.09 -9.74 2.94
CA MET A 109 -18.57 -10.95 3.59
C MET A 109 -18.76 -10.92 5.11
N LEU A 110 -18.55 -9.77 5.77
CA LEU A 110 -18.80 -9.61 7.20
C LEU A 110 -20.27 -9.82 7.55
N ILE A 111 -21.19 -9.26 6.75
CA ILE A 111 -22.63 -9.50 6.92
C ILE A 111 -22.93 -11.00 6.82
N LEU A 112 -22.36 -11.69 5.83
CA LEU A 112 -22.52 -13.14 5.67
C LEU A 112 -21.95 -13.91 6.88
N VAL A 113 -20.80 -13.53 7.41
CA VAL A 113 -20.23 -14.13 8.63
C VAL A 113 -21.17 -13.95 9.81
N PHE A 114 -21.73 -12.76 10.03
CA PHE A 114 -22.69 -12.54 11.11
C PHE A 114 -23.99 -13.34 10.92
N GLN A 115 -24.49 -13.45 9.69
CA GLN A 115 -25.65 -14.29 9.38
C GLN A 115 -25.37 -15.77 9.65
N LEU A 116 -24.20 -16.28 9.26
CA LEU A 116 -23.80 -17.66 9.53
C LEU A 116 -23.59 -17.90 11.03
N LEU A 117 -23.01 -16.95 11.74
CA LEU A 117 -22.84 -17.02 13.20
C LEU A 117 -24.21 -17.07 13.89
N PHE A 118 -25.17 -16.24 13.45
CA PHE A 118 -26.55 -16.33 13.91
C PHE A 118 -27.16 -17.71 13.63
N CYS A 119 -26.92 -18.30 12.45
CA CYS A 119 -27.39 -19.65 12.12
C CYS A 119 -26.73 -20.75 12.99
N VAL A 120 -25.51 -20.54 13.49
CA VAL A 120 -24.87 -21.46 14.44
C VAL A 120 -25.51 -21.35 15.83
N VAL A 121 -25.82 -20.14 16.28
CA VAL A 121 -26.43 -19.90 17.61
C VAL A 121 -27.92 -20.27 17.64
N ALA A 122 -28.65 -19.99 16.55
CA ALA A 122 -30.07 -20.25 16.39
C ALA A 122 -30.32 -21.13 15.14
N PRO A 123 -29.95 -22.43 15.18
CA PRO A 123 -30.05 -23.34 14.04
C PRO A 123 -31.49 -23.67 13.62
N TYR A 124 -32.46 -23.31 14.46
CA TYR A 124 -33.91 -23.47 14.24
C TYR A 124 -34.58 -22.20 13.70
N SER A 125 -33.82 -21.17 13.33
CA SER A 125 -34.38 -19.95 12.75
C SER A 125 -34.81 -20.16 11.28
N SER A 126 -35.83 -19.43 10.84
CA SER A 126 -36.31 -19.46 9.44
C SER A 126 -35.20 -19.10 8.43
N THR A 127 -34.24 -18.26 8.84
CA THR A 127 -33.06 -17.92 8.04
C THR A 127 -32.13 -19.13 7.83
N ALA A 128 -31.92 -19.95 8.86
CA ALA A 128 -31.13 -21.18 8.74
C ALA A 128 -31.84 -22.23 7.86
N GLU A 129 -33.17 -22.25 7.85
CA GLU A 129 -33.95 -23.11 6.95
C GLU A 129 -33.84 -22.69 5.48
N GLN A 130 -33.89 -21.39 5.20
CA GLN A 130 -33.72 -20.84 3.85
C GLN A 130 -32.32 -21.04 3.28
N LEU A 131 -31.28 -21.00 4.11
CA LEU A 131 -29.89 -21.23 3.67
C LEU A 131 -29.55 -22.72 3.49
N PHE A 132 -30.24 -23.62 4.18
CA PHE A 132 -29.95 -25.05 4.20
C PHE A 132 -31.20 -25.89 3.92
N VAL A 133 -31.88 -25.60 2.81
CA VAL A 133 -33.19 -26.15 2.35
C VAL A 133 -33.27 -27.69 2.31
N ASP A 134 -32.16 -28.40 2.43
CA ASP A 134 -32.15 -29.86 2.39
C ASP A 134 -32.60 -30.48 3.72
N GLY A 135 -33.90 -30.78 3.82
CA GLY A 135 -34.49 -31.60 4.89
C GLY A 135 -34.04 -33.07 4.91
N ARG A 136 -32.96 -33.43 4.19
CA ARG A 136 -32.41 -34.80 4.12
C ARG A 136 -31.30 -35.07 5.14
N TYR A 137 -30.82 -34.05 5.85
CA TYR A 137 -29.70 -34.20 6.80
C TYR A 137 -30.20 -34.28 8.23
N THR A 138 -29.54 -35.11 9.03
CA THR A 138 -29.72 -35.11 10.49
C THR A 138 -29.23 -33.79 11.08
N LEU A 139 -29.83 -33.33 12.19
CA LEU A 139 -29.50 -32.04 12.83
C LEU A 139 -27.98 -31.89 13.09
N TRP A 140 -27.34 -32.96 13.55
CA TRP A 140 -25.90 -33.00 13.80
C TRP A 140 -25.03 -32.83 12.54
N GLN A 141 -25.47 -33.37 11.40
CA GLN A 141 -24.77 -33.19 10.12
C GLN A 141 -24.94 -31.75 9.62
N ARG A 142 -26.10 -31.14 9.85
CA ARG A 142 -26.37 -29.74 9.50
C ARG A 142 -25.47 -28.79 10.28
N GLU A 143 -25.40 -28.93 11.60
CA GLU A 143 -24.55 -28.10 12.46
C GLU A 143 -23.08 -28.17 12.06
N LYS A 144 -22.55 -29.37 11.80
CA LYS A 144 -21.17 -29.55 11.32
C LYS A 144 -20.92 -28.87 9.97
N LYS A 145 -21.88 -28.95 9.04
CA LYS A 145 -21.78 -28.30 7.73
C LYS A 145 -21.81 -26.78 7.85
N ILE A 146 -22.71 -26.23 8.68
CA ILE A 146 -22.78 -24.79 8.95
C ILE A 146 -21.47 -24.30 9.57
N PHE A 147 -20.95 -25.02 10.57
CA PHE A 147 -19.70 -24.67 11.22
C PHE A 147 -18.52 -24.70 10.24
N ALA A 148 -18.44 -25.73 9.37
CA ALA A 148 -17.40 -25.82 8.34
C ALA A 148 -17.48 -24.64 7.36
N ILE A 149 -18.69 -24.28 6.92
CA ILE A 149 -18.92 -23.12 6.03
C ILE A 149 -18.55 -21.82 6.76
N LEU A 150 -18.91 -21.66 8.03
CA LEU A 150 -18.56 -20.48 8.83
C LEU A 150 -17.04 -20.31 8.92
N VAL A 151 -16.30 -21.38 9.24
CA VAL A 151 -14.83 -21.34 9.31
C VAL A 151 -14.24 -20.96 7.96
N PHE A 152 -14.73 -21.56 6.88
CA PHE A 152 -14.29 -21.27 5.53
C PHE A 152 -14.54 -19.80 5.15
N VAL A 153 -15.78 -19.31 5.29
CA VAL A 153 -16.15 -17.93 4.95
C VAL A 153 -15.39 -16.92 5.82
N THR A 154 -15.22 -17.19 7.11
CA THR A 154 -14.46 -16.33 8.03
C THR A 154 -12.99 -16.24 7.62
N PHE A 155 -12.38 -17.36 7.21
CA PHE A 155 -11.02 -17.37 6.70
C PHE A 155 -10.86 -16.47 5.46
N PHE A 156 -11.74 -16.63 4.46
CA PHE A 156 -11.69 -15.79 3.26
C PHE A 156 -12.02 -14.32 3.55
N THR A 157 -12.87 -14.04 4.53
CA THR A 157 -13.14 -12.67 5.00
C THR A 157 -11.87 -12.05 5.60
N GLY A 158 -11.10 -12.82 6.35
CA GLY A 158 -9.79 -12.40 6.86
C GLY A 158 -8.79 -12.10 5.74
N VAL A 159 -8.75 -12.93 4.70
CA VAL A 159 -7.92 -12.69 3.50
C VAL A 159 -8.34 -11.42 2.77
N ALA A 160 -9.65 -11.22 2.56
CA ALA A 160 -10.19 -10.01 1.93
C ALA A 160 -9.88 -8.74 2.75
N MET A 161 -9.99 -8.82 4.08
CA MET A 161 -9.61 -7.74 4.98
C MET A 161 -8.11 -7.43 4.89
N TRP A 162 -7.26 -8.45 4.71
CA TRP A 162 -5.84 -8.26 4.48
C TRP A 162 -5.57 -7.54 3.14
N PHE A 163 -6.24 -7.94 2.05
CA PHE A 163 -6.16 -7.25 0.76
C PHE A 163 -6.58 -5.77 0.85
N LEU A 164 -7.68 -5.48 1.56
CA LEU A 164 -8.14 -4.11 1.81
C LEU A 164 -7.09 -3.32 2.62
N ASN A 165 -6.51 -3.93 3.66
CA ASN A 165 -5.46 -3.29 4.46
C ASN A 165 -4.20 -2.99 3.65
N VAL A 166 -3.80 -3.88 2.74
CA VAL A 166 -2.71 -3.62 1.78
C VAL A 166 -3.07 -2.46 0.85
N GLY A 167 -4.32 -2.40 0.37
CA GLY A 167 -4.83 -1.26 -0.42
C GLY A 167 -4.72 0.08 0.31
N LEU A 168 -5.24 0.16 1.53
CA LEU A 168 -5.17 1.36 2.38
C LEU A 168 -3.72 1.74 2.71
N SER A 169 -2.88 0.75 3.04
CA SER A 169 -1.46 0.99 3.29
C SER A 169 -0.76 1.54 2.04
N THR A 170 -1.11 1.02 0.85
CA THR A 170 -0.58 1.51 -0.44
C THR A 170 -1.04 2.93 -0.72
N TYR A 171 -2.29 3.24 -0.41
CA TYR A 171 -2.84 4.59 -0.51
C TYR A 171 -2.03 5.58 0.33
N THR A 172 -1.83 5.29 1.62
CA THR A 172 -1.04 6.17 2.51
C THR A 172 0.41 6.31 2.05
N TYR A 173 0.98 5.26 1.46
CA TYR A 173 2.33 5.29 0.90
C TYR A 173 2.42 6.20 -0.34
N PHE A 174 1.49 6.07 -1.29
CA PHE A 174 1.46 6.93 -2.48
C PHE A 174 1.20 8.40 -2.11
N ASP A 175 0.32 8.65 -1.15
CA ASP A 175 0.08 10.00 -0.63
C ASP A 175 1.34 10.60 -0.02
N TYR A 176 2.06 9.84 0.80
CA TYR A 176 3.34 10.25 1.36
C TYR A 176 4.40 10.54 0.30
N ILE A 177 4.50 9.72 -0.75
CA ILE A 177 5.43 9.95 -1.87
C ILE A 177 5.06 11.21 -2.64
N ALA A 178 3.77 11.43 -2.91
CA ALA A 178 3.27 12.62 -3.60
C ALA A 178 3.60 13.89 -2.79
N HIS A 179 3.34 13.89 -1.48
CA HIS A 179 3.71 14.99 -0.59
C HIS A 179 5.22 15.22 -0.52
N LYS A 180 6.03 14.15 -0.51
CA LYS A 180 7.49 14.25 -0.53
C LYS A 180 8.01 14.83 -1.85
N LYS A 181 7.39 14.49 -2.99
CA LYS A 181 7.73 15.04 -4.31
C LYS A 181 7.39 16.53 -4.37
N ASN A 182 6.23 16.93 -3.84
CA ASN A 182 5.79 18.33 -3.82
C ASN A 182 6.59 19.21 -2.84
N ARG A 183 7.17 18.61 -1.79
CA ARG A 183 8.06 19.29 -0.84
C ARG A 183 9.51 19.42 -1.32
N ARG A 184 9.93 18.68 -2.35
CA ARG A 184 11.20 18.96 -3.00
C ARG A 184 10.95 20.19 -3.88
N PRO A 185 11.45 21.39 -3.53
CA PRO A 185 11.38 22.47 -4.48
C PRO A 185 12.09 21.98 -5.74
N THR A 186 11.35 21.93 -6.84
CA THR A 186 11.93 21.99 -8.17
C THR A 186 12.82 23.24 -8.11
N ARG A 187 14.13 23.05 -7.92
CA ARG A 187 15.09 24.11 -8.19
C ARG A 187 14.93 24.40 -9.67
N LEU A 188 14.07 25.37 -10.01
CA LEU A 188 14.07 25.98 -11.32
C LEU A 188 15.53 26.40 -11.56
N GLY A 189 16.10 25.97 -12.68
CA GLY A 189 17.51 26.17 -13.00
C GLY A 189 17.94 27.63 -13.15
N ASP A 190 17.06 28.60 -12.87
CA ASP A 190 17.31 30.04 -13.05
C ASP A 190 16.83 30.91 -11.86
N GLU A 191 16.53 30.32 -10.70
CA GLU A 191 16.26 31.15 -9.51
C GLU A 191 17.61 31.49 -8.82
N PRO A 192 18.05 32.76 -8.81
CA PRO A 192 19.29 33.12 -8.15
C PRO A 192 19.16 32.79 -6.67
N ALA A 193 20.16 32.08 -6.14
CA ALA A 193 20.23 31.72 -4.74
C ALA A 193 19.96 32.95 -3.86
N PRO A 194 19.19 32.81 -2.75
CA PRO A 194 19.02 33.91 -1.82
C PRO A 194 20.40 34.42 -1.39
N ALA A 195 20.61 35.72 -1.56
CA ALA A 195 21.86 36.43 -1.42
C ALA A 195 22.39 36.45 0.02
N LEU A 196 22.80 35.29 0.53
CA LEU A 196 23.52 35.15 1.80
C LEU A 196 24.85 34.41 1.65
N VAL A 197 25.22 34.01 0.43
CA VAL A 197 26.55 33.47 0.12
C VAL A 197 27.00 33.96 -1.26
N GLN A 198 27.13 35.28 -1.41
CA GLN A 198 27.93 35.83 -2.51
C GLN A 198 29.39 35.86 -2.04
N SER A 199 30.11 34.76 -2.31
CA SER A 199 31.51 34.58 -1.87
C SER A 199 32.54 35.41 -2.64
N ASP A 200 32.11 36.38 -3.46
CA ASP A 200 33.00 37.11 -4.40
C ASP A 200 33.06 38.62 -4.14
N ALA A 201 32.97 39.03 -2.87
CA ALA A 201 33.42 40.35 -2.47
C ALA A 201 33.99 40.28 -1.05
N LEU A 202 35.29 40.01 -0.94
CA LEU A 202 36.27 40.85 -0.23
C LEU A 202 37.60 40.11 0.00
N SER A 203 38.65 40.90 -0.14
CA SER A 203 40.07 40.59 -0.06
C SER A 203 40.51 39.76 1.15
N ARG A 204 41.47 38.87 0.87
CA ARG A 204 42.39 38.19 1.82
C ARG A 204 42.88 39.14 2.93
N SER A 205 42.35 39.02 4.15
CA SER A 205 43.08 39.41 5.36
C SER A 205 42.53 38.74 6.62
N SER A 206 43.46 38.08 7.29
CA SER A 206 43.57 37.61 8.68
C SER A 206 42.59 38.13 9.75
N ALA A 207 42.39 37.24 10.73
CA ALA A 207 41.92 37.43 12.10
C ALA A 207 40.41 37.25 12.35
N ALA A 208 40.11 36.10 12.95
CA ALA A 208 38.85 35.76 13.59
C ALA A 208 38.50 36.79 14.68
N VAL A 209 37.32 37.40 14.54
CA VAL A 209 36.62 38.06 15.64
C VAL A 209 35.31 37.31 15.82
N THR A 210 35.27 36.48 16.87
CA THR A 210 34.06 35.77 17.28
C THR A 210 33.09 36.79 17.87
N ILE A 211 32.15 37.28 17.07
CA ILE A 211 31.01 38.05 17.57
C ILE A 211 29.90 37.05 17.88
N SER A 212 29.86 36.59 19.13
CA SER A 212 28.78 35.73 19.65
C SER A 212 27.52 36.56 19.88
N PHE A 213 26.45 36.29 19.14
CA PHE A 213 25.11 36.76 19.49
C PHE A 213 24.55 35.84 20.60
N PRO A 214 24.14 36.36 21.76
CA PRO A 214 23.49 35.55 22.78
C PRO A 214 22.09 35.17 22.29
N ASN A 215 21.83 33.89 22.08
CA ASN A 215 20.48 33.35 21.86
C ASN A 215 19.87 32.99 23.23
N PRO A 216 18.82 33.71 23.70
CA PRO A 216 18.24 33.49 25.03
C PRO A 216 17.41 32.20 25.17
N ASN A 217 17.26 31.40 24.10
CA ASN A 217 16.46 30.17 24.15
C ASN A 217 17.23 28.90 24.53
N PHE A 218 18.55 28.97 24.75
CA PHE A 218 19.30 27.88 25.37
C PHE A 218 19.46 28.18 26.86
N SER A 219 18.42 27.87 27.63
CA SER A 219 18.58 27.68 29.07
C SER A 219 19.17 26.29 29.29
N ASN A 220 20.33 26.27 29.94
CA ASN A 220 20.99 25.07 30.47
C ASN A 220 20.06 24.39 31.48
N ASN A 221 19.27 23.43 31.01
CA ASN A 221 18.77 22.31 31.80
C ASN A 221 18.66 21.11 30.86
N SER A 222 19.81 20.48 30.61
CA SER A 222 19.92 19.20 29.95
C SER A 222 20.97 18.39 30.70
N ASP A 223 20.55 17.86 31.84
CA ASP A 223 21.16 16.66 32.41
C ASP A 223 20.44 15.44 31.82
N GLU A 224 21.24 14.45 31.40
CA GLU A 224 20.89 13.05 31.09
C GLU A 224 20.12 12.84 29.76
N ASP A 225 20.63 12.21 28.70
CA ASP A 225 21.71 11.24 28.51
C ASP A 225 22.10 11.23 27.01
N ASP A 226 23.39 11.34 26.67
CA ASP A 226 23.93 10.91 25.37
C ASP A 226 25.45 10.67 25.49
N GLU A 227 25.85 9.63 26.22
CA GLU A 227 27.21 9.10 26.25
C GLU A 227 27.35 7.83 25.38
N VAL A 228 27.55 7.94 24.06
CA VAL A 228 28.24 6.87 23.29
C VAL A 228 28.94 7.45 22.05
N PHE A 229 29.93 8.33 22.21
CA PHE A 229 31.01 8.47 21.22
C PHE A 229 32.22 9.12 21.88
N ASP A 230 32.98 8.35 22.66
CA ASP A 230 34.25 8.82 23.21
C ASP A 230 35.44 8.05 22.61
N ARG A 231 36.27 8.84 21.92
CA ARG A 231 37.74 8.87 21.92
C ARG A 231 38.54 7.69 21.36
N GLY A 232 39.35 8.06 20.36
CA GLY A 232 40.53 7.31 19.95
C GLY A 232 41.41 8.04 18.93
N VAL A 233 41.69 9.33 19.10
CA VAL A 233 42.78 10.01 18.37
C VAL A 233 43.57 10.86 19.35
N HIS A 234 44.78 10.39 19.70
CA HIS A 234 45.79 11.24 20.33
C HIS A 234 46.74 11.82 19.26
N PRO A 235 47.24 13.05 19.48
CA PRO A 235 47.79 13.92 18.44
C PRO A 235 49.30 13.75 18.24
N PRO A 236 49.88 14.23 17.12
CA PRO A 236 51.29 14.59 17.09
C PRO A 236 51.48 16.03 17.61
N VAL A 237 52.35 16.20 18.61
CA VAL A 237 52.88 17.49 19.05
C VAL A 237 54.23 17.71 18.36
N ALA A 238 54.38 18.84 17.66
CA ALA A 238 55.66 19.44 17.28
C ALA A 238 56.15 20.30 18.47
N THR A 239 57.41 20.56 18.81
CA THR A 239 58.68 20.85 18.11
C THR A 239 59.76 21.07 19.20
N VAL A 240 61.05 20.84 18.88
CA VAL A 240 62.13 21.86 19.03
C VAL A 240 63.03 21.74 17.81
#